data_AF-A0A0N1F0N0-F1
#
_entry.id   AF-A0A0N1F0N0-F1
#
_cell.length_a   1.000
_cell.length_b   1.000
_cell.length_c   1.000
_cell.angle_alpha   90.00
_cell.angle_beta   90.00
_cell.angle_gamma   90.00
#
_symmetry.space_group_name_H-M   'P 1'
#
loop_
_entity.id
_entity.type
_entity.pdbx_description
1 polymer ?
#
loop_
_entity_poly.entity_id
_entity_poly.type
_entity_poly.pdbx_seq_one_letter_code
_entity_poly.pdbx_strand_id
1 'polypeptide(L)' 'MEDPIVELKFALDVLQTNSLYETRFNEYVVPMVYGSHSVNWEHAFDVFKSFSLAVLTDIELRY' A
#
# COMPACT_ATOMS: atom_id res chain seq x y z
N MET A 1 8.56 -3.17 -20.59
CA MET A 1 7.85 -3.80 -19.47
C MET A 1 8.65 -3.43 -18.25
N GLU A 2 8.11 -2.60 -17.37
CA GLU A 2 8.80 -2.26 -16.13
C GLU A 2 8.92 -3.52 -15.26
N ASP A 3 10.00 -3.63 -14.50
CA ASP A 3 10.23 -4.76 -13.60
C ASP A 3 9.21 -4.68 -12.46
N PRO A 4 8.29 -5.67 -12.34
CA PRO A 4 7.21 -5.63 -11.36
C PRO A 4 7.71 -5.57 -9.91
N ILE A 5 8.92 -6.08 -9.64
CA ILE A 5 9.54 -6.01 -8.32
C ILE A 5 9.98 -4.57 -8.02
N VAL A 6 10.59 -3.90 -9.01
CA VAL A 6 11.02 -2.52 -8.89
C VAL A 6 9.81 -1.60 -8.74
N GLU A 7 8.75 -1.82 -9.52
CA GLU A 7 7.51 -1.04 -9.46
C GLU A 7 6.82 -1.19 -8.09
N LEU A 8 6.74 -2.39 -7.53
CA LEU A 8 6.18 -2.61 -6.19
C LEU A 8 7.00 -1.93 -5.10
N LYS A 9 8.34 -2.03 -5.15
CA LYS A 9 9.23 -1.35 -4.19
C LYS A 9 9.09 0.17 -4.28
N PHE A 10 9.01 0.71 -5.50
CA PHE A 10 8.79 2.14 -5.74
C PHE A 10 7.43 2.61 -5.21
N ALA A 11 6.36 1.88 -5.51
CA ALA A 11 5.01 2.23 -5.03
C ALA A 11 4.91 2.22 -3.50
N LEU A 12 5.53 1.26 -2.82
CA LEU A 12 5.58 1.23 -1.35
C LEU A 12 6.27 2.47 -0.76
N ASP A 13 7.39 2.89 -1.35
CA ASP A 13 8.11 4.09 -0.92
C ASP A 13 7.27 5.36 -1.12
N VAL A 14 6.63 5.48 -2.30
CA VAL A 14 5.74 6.61 -2.62
C VAL A 14 4.57 6.69 -1.64
N LEU A 15 3.90 5.57 -1.35
CA LEU A 15 2.78 5.54 -0.41
C LEU A 15 3.22 5.89 1.02
N GLN A 16 4.43 5.48 1.42
CA GLN A 16 4.96 5.76 2.76
C GLN A 16 5.38 7.22 2.94
N THR A 17 5.89 7.87 1.91
CA THR A 17 6.55 9.18 2.01
C THR A 17 5.68 10.35 1.56
N ASN A 18 4.67 10.11 0.72
CA ASN A 18 3.85 11.15 0.14
C ASN A 18 2.45 11.19 0.78
N SER A 19 2.24 12.18 1.66
CA SER A 19 0.98 12.40 2.38
C SER A 19 -0.23 12.67 1.47
N LEU A 20 -0.02 12.98 0.19
CA LEU A 20 -1.11 13.09 -0.79
C LEU A 20 -1.97 11.81 -0.82
N TYR A 21 -1.37 10.63 -0.67
CA TYR A 21 -2.09 9.36 -0.74
C TYR A 21 -2.91 9.08 0.51
N GLU A 22 -2.43 9.51 1.68
CA GLU A 22 -3.23 9.52 2.90
C GLU A 22 -4.46 10.42 2.75
N THR A 23 -4.27 11.65 2.26
CA THR A 23 -5.37 12.59 2.01
C THR A 23 -6.40 11.96 1.07
N ARG A 24 -5.96 11.41 -0.06
CA ARG A 24 -6.86 10.78 -1.04
C ARG A 24 -7.55 9.54 -0.50
N PHE A 25 -6.88 8.74 0.33
CA PHE A 25 -7.49 7.60 0.99
C PHE A 25 -8.64 8.05 1.89
N ASN A 26 -8.39 9.06 2.72
CA ASN A 26 -9.41 9.60 3.64
C ASN A 26 -10.56 10.29 2.90
N GLU A 27 -10.28 11.03 1.83
CA GLU A 27 -11.30 11.75 1.06
C GLU A 27 -12.16 10.85 0.18
N TYR A 28 -11.57 9.81 -0.40
CA TYR A 28 -12.25 9.03 -1.44
C TYR A 28 -12.46 7.57 -1.06
N VAL A 29 -11.46 6.90 -0.47
CA VAL A 29 -11.54 5.45 -0.20
C VAL A 29 -12.36 5.16 1.05
N VAL A 30 -12.11 5.87 2.15
CA VAL A 30 -12.85 5.71 3.42
C VAL A 30 -14.37 5.83 3.20
N PRO A 31 -14.91 6.92 2.62
CA PRO A 31 -16.35 7.05 2.46
C PRO A 31 -16.95 6.08 1.42
N MET A 32 -16.23 5.75 0.34
CA MET A 32 -16.78 4.93 -0.73
C MET A 32 -16.72 3.43 -0.45
N VAL A 33 -15.66 2.96 0.20
CA VAL A 33 -15.42 1.53 0.44
C VAL A 33 -15.81 1.11 1.85
N TYR A 34 -15.45 1.91 2.84
CA TYR A 34 -15.63 1.56 4.25
C TYR A 34 -16.92 2.15 4.85
N GLY A 35 -17.46 3.21 4.24
CA GLY A 35 -18.74 3.82 4.64
C GLY A 35 -18.67 4.31 6.09
N SER A 36 -19.45 3.69 6.98
CA SER A 36 -19.45 4.00 8.41
C SER A 36 -18.37 3.27 9.23
N HIS A 37 -17.59 2.38 8.63
CA HIS A 37 -16.51 1.69 9.32
C HIS A 37 -15.29 2.61 9.48
N SER A 38 -14.77 2.70 10.70
CA SER A 38 -13.55 3.47 10.96
C SER A 38 -12.32 2.67 10.54
N VAL A 39 -11.68 3.09 9.45
CA VAL A 39 -10.34 2.65 9.05
C VAL A 39 -9.48 3.88 8.90
N ASN A 40 -8.32 3.89 9.58
CA ASN A 40 -7.33 4.94 9.40
C ASN A 40 -6.28 4.51 8.36
N TRP A 41 -5.60 5.50 7.79
CA TRP A 41 -4.57 5.30 6.78
C TRP A 41 -3.45 4.36 7.25
N GLU A 42 -2.92 4.60 8.45
CA GLU A 42 -1.81 3.82 9.03
C GLU A 42 -2.14 2.32 9.04
N HIS A 43 -3.30 1.94 9.57
CA HIS A 43 -3.73 0.54 9.62
C HIS A 43 -3.89 -0.05 8.22
N ALA A 44 -4.54 0.66 7.29
CA ALA A 44 -4.74 0.18 5.93
C ALA A 44 -3.40 -0.01 5.19
N PHE A 45 -2.50 0.97 5.32
CA PHE A 45 -1.19 0.94 4.68
C PHE A 45 -0.30 -0.14 5.28
N ASP A 46 -0.27 -0.32 6.60
CA ASP A 46 0.51 -1.36 7.26
C ASP A 46 0.12 -2.77 6.81
N VAL A 47 -1.18 -3.03 6.65
CA VAL A 47 -1.67 -4.29 6.10
C VAL A 47 -1.18 -4.49 4.67
N PHE A 48 -1.37 -3.49 3.79
CA PHE A 48 -0.92 -3.56 2.40
C PHE A 48 0.60 -3.74 2.28
N LYS A 49 1.37 -2.99 3.07
CA LYS A 49 2.83 -3.09 3.14
C LYS A 49 3.28 -4.47 3.59
N SER A 50 2.63 -5.04 4.62
CA SER A 50 2.95 -6.39 5.12
C SER A 50 2.75 -7.45 4.04
N PHE A 51 1.64 -7.41 3.30
CA PHE A 51 1.40 -8.33 2.17
C PHE A 51 2.42 -8.15 1.05
N SER A 52 2.74 -6.90 0.71
CA SER A 52 3.69 -6.60 -0.36
C SER A 52 5.09 -7.10 -0.02
N LEU A 53 5.55 -6.91 1.22
CA LEU A 53 6.82 -7.44 1.70
C LEU A 53 6.83 -8.97 1.69
N ALA A 54 5.73 -9.63 2.08
CA ALA A 54 5.63 -11.09 2.01
C ALA A 54 5.78 -11.62 0.58
N VAL A 55 5.17 -10.96 -0.41
CA VAL A 55 5.33 -11.30 -1.83
C VAL A 55 6.78 -11.11 -2.28
N LEU A 56 7.41 -9.98 -1.94
CA LEU A 56 8.81 -9.71 -2.27
C LEU A 56 9.75 -10.76 -1.68
N THR A 57 9.53 -11.14 -0.41
CA THR A 57 10.31 -12.18 0.26
C THR A 57 10.10 -13.55 -0.40
N ASP A 58 8.86 -13.93 -0.75
CA ASP A 58 8.60 -15.20 -1.45
C ASP A 58 9.30 -15.26 -2.82
N ILE A 59 9.35 -14.14 -3.55
CA ILE A 59 10.08 -14.07 -4.81
C ILE A 59 11.59 -14.20 -4.58
N GLU A 60 12.15 -13.46 -3.61
CA GLU A 60 13.58 -13.50 -3.28
C GLU A 60 14.03 -14.88 -2.77
N LEU A 61 13.15 -15.67 -2.15
CA LEU A 61 13.45 -17.04 -1.71
C LEU A 61 13.40 -18.10 -2.82
N ARG A 62 12.79 -17.78 -3.97
CA ARG A 62 12.62 -18.71 -5.11
C ARG A 62 13.74 -18.64 -6.15
N TYR A 63 14.63 -17.65 -6.04
CA TYR A 63 15.74 -17.39 -6.96
C TYR A 63 17.05 -17.26 -6.20
#